data_AF-A0A2S7P1K9-F1
#
_entry.id   AF-A0A2S7P1K9-F1
#
_cell.length_a   1.000
_cell.length_b   1.000
_cell.length_c   1.000
_cell.angle_alpha   90.00
_cell.angle_beta   90.00
_cell.angle_gamma   90.00
#
_symmetry.space_group_name_H-M   'P 1'
#
loop_
_entity.id
_entity.type
_entity.pdbx_description
1 polymer ?
#
loop_
_entity_poly.entity_id
_entity_poly.type
_entity_poly.pdbx_seq_one_letter_code
_entity_poly.pdbx_strand_id
1 'polypeptide(L)'
;MTKVQHEHEEQWWKGRQALIEKQQVRKEGQRKLEEVLKAVGGSTSTGASNTSPEELARELETFDMKVYKAQTQMVREMNGKLRSLGVPFFGTKSELVRTSGKTEPDQNVANGTGVEKTVIDESDLVELQKKMLTILEDLCND
;
A
#
# COMPACT_ATOMS: atom_id res chain seq x y z
N MET A 1 -6.59 1.79 18.43
CA MET A 1 -5.60 1.63 17.33
C MET A 1 -6.30 1.15 16.08
N THR A 2 -6.97 0.00 16.15
CA THR A 2 -7.73 -0.63 15.07
C THR A 2 -8.85 0.26 14.50
N LYS A 3 -9.62 0.97 15.35
CA LYS A 3 -10.68 1.88 14.89
C LYS A 3 -10.17 3.01 13.98
N VAL A 4 -9.10 3.68 14.38
CA VAL A 4 -8.47 4.77 13.59
C VAL A 4 -7.91 4.25 12.26
N GLN A 5 -7.36 3.03 12.24
CA GLN A 5 -6.95 2.39 10.99
C GLN A 5 -8.13 2.16 10.04
N HIS A 6 -9.23 1.60 10.54
CA HIS A 6 -10.43 1.34 9.72
C HIS A 6 -11.01 2.65 9.17
N GLU A 7 -11.01 3.72 9.97
CA GLU A 7 -11.44 5.05 9.52
C GLU A 7 -10.58 5.58 8.36
N HIS A 8 -9.25 5.44 8.43
CA HIS A 8 -8.36 5.84 7.33
C HIS A 8 -8.58 4.99 6.08
N GLU A 9 -8.73 3.68 6.22
CA GLU A 9 -8.99 2.76 5.11
C GLU A 9 -10.33 3.09 4.42
N GLU A 10 -11.37 3.35 5.21
CA GLU A 10 -12.68 3.78 4.70
C GLU A 10 -12.58 5.12 3.97
N GLN A 11 -11.84 6.09 4.53
CA GLN A 11 -11.60 7.38 3.89
C GLN A 11 -10.85 7.24 2.57
N TRP A 12 -9.81 6.41 2.50
CA TRP A 12 -9.07 6.15 1.26
C TRP A 12 -9.94 5.48 0.21
N TRP A 13 -10.75 4.49 0.62
CA TRP A 13 -11.70 3.83 -0.27
C TRP A 13 -12.74 4.82 -0.83
N LYS A 14 -13.39 5.59 0.04
CA LYS A 14 -14.35 6.64 -0.36
C LYS A 14 -13.70 7.66 -1.27
N GLY A 15 -12.47 8.09 -0.97
CA GLY A 15 -11.69 9.01 -1.79
C GLY A 15 -11.44 8.47 -3.19
N ARG A 16 -11.10 7.18 -3.30
CA ARG A 16 -10.91 6.49 -4.58
C ARG A 16 -12.20 6.39 -5.39
N GLN A 17 -13.30 6.03 -4.74
CA GLN A 17 -14.62 5.97 -5.39
C GLN A 17 -15.06 7.33 -5.92
N ALA A 18 -14.92 8.37 -5.09
CA ALA A 18 -15.22 9.74 -5.49
C ALA A 18 -14.34 10.23 -6.66
N LEU A 19 -13.09 9.76 -6.74
CA LEU A 19 -12.20 10.06 -7.87
C LEU A 19 -12.72 9.41 -9.16
N ILE A 20 -13.10 8.14 -9.12
CA ILE A 20 -13.68 7.42 -10.26
C ILE A 20 -14.98 8.10 -10.74
N GLU A 21 -15.86 8.48 -9.81
CA GLU A 21 -17.10 9.18 -10.14
C GLU A 21 -16.81 10.53 -10.83
N LYS A 22 -15.85 11.31 -10.30
CA LYS A 22 -15.41 12.56 -10.94
C LYS A 22 -14.86 12.32 -12.34
N GLN A 23 -14.11 11.25 -12.55
CA GLN A 23 -13.60 10.87 -13.88
C GLN A 23 -14.75 10.58 -14.85
N GLN A 24 -15.77 9.84 -14.41
CA GLN A 24 -16.96 9.54 -15.22
C GLN A 24 -17.75 10.80 -15.58
N VAL A 25 -18.02 11.66 -14.59
CA VAL A 25 -18.72 12.94 -14.80
C VAL A 25 -17.96 13.83 -15.79
N ARG A 26 -16.62 13.91 -15.70
CA ARG A 26 -15.81 14.66 -16.67
C ARG A 26 -15.92 14.07 -18.08
N LYS A 27 -15.85 12.74 -18.21
CA LYS A 27 -15.97 12.05 -19.51
C LYS A 27 -17.33 12.28 -20.15
N GLU A 28 -18.41 12.20 -19.38
CA GLU A 28 -19.76 12.49 -19.87
C GLU A 28 -19.94 13.96 -20.25
N GLY A 29 -19.41 14.88 -19.44
CA GLY A 29 -19.44 16.31 -19.71
C GLY A 29 -18.74 16.65 -21.03
N GLN A 30 -17.58 16.06 -21.27
CA GLN A 30 -16.86 16.21 -22.53
C GLN A 30 -17.65 15.64 -23.72
N ARG A 31 -18.24 14.45 -23.58
CA ARG A 31 -19.09 13.86 -24.63
C ARG A 31 -20.27 14.78 -25.00
N LYS A 32 -20.95 15.33 -24.00
CA LYS A 32 -22.08 16.26 -24.20
C LYS A 32 -21.61 17.56 -24.87
N LEU A 33 -20.45 18.08 -24.47
CA LEU A 33 -19.86 19.28 -25.07
C LEU A 33 -19.52 19.06 -26.55
N GLU A 34 -18.89 17.93 -26.89
CA GLU A 34 -18.58 17.54 -28.27
C GLU A 34 -19.85 17.39 -29.13
N GLU A 35 -20.91 16.80 -28.57
CA GLU A 35 -22.21 16.66 -29.22
C GLU A 35 -22.85 18.02 -29.54
N VAL A 36 -22.86 18.95 -28.59
CA VAL A 36 -23.37 20.32 -28.80
C VAL A 36 -22.52 21.08 -29.81
N LEU A 37 -21.19 20.97 -29.72
CA LEU A 37 -20.27 21.64 -30.64
C LEU A 37 -20.49 21.15 -32.07
N LYS A 38 -20.67 19.84 -32.26
CA LYS A 38 -21.00 19.22 -33.54
C LYS A 38 -22.35 19.69 -34.08
N ALA A 39 -23.37 19.80 -33.23
CA ALA A 39 -24.71 20.26 -33.63
C ALA A 39 -24.71 21.72 -34.11
N VAL A 40 -23.85 22.57 -33.56
CA VAL A 40 -23.69 23.98 -33.95
C VAL A 40 -22.76 24.14 -35.17
N GLY A 41 -22.22 23.04 -35.71
CA GLY A 41 -21.29 23.05 -36.85
C GLY A 41 -19.86 23.45 -36.49
N GLY A 42 -19.52 23.48 -35.20
CA GLY A 42 -18.17 23.70 -34.72
C GLY A 42 -17.28 22.46 -34.88
N SER A 43 -15.99 22.68 -35.13
CA SER A 43 -14.99 21.62 -35.17
C SER A 43 -14.52 21.27 -33.75
N THR A 44 -14.54 19.99 -33.38
CA THR A 44 -14.01 19.50 -32.11
C THR A 44 -12.49 19.59 -32.13
N SER A 45 -11.93 20.61 -31.47
CA SER A 45 -10.49 20.69 -31.24
C SER A 45 -10.03 19.52 -30.37
N THR A 46 -9.02 18.79 -30.82
CA THR A 46 -8.20 17.82 -30.06
C THR A 46 -7.34 18.52 -28.99
N GLY A 47 -7.91 19.47 -28.25
CA GLY A 47 -7.26 20.02 -27.07
C GLY A 47 -6.99 18.91 -26.07
N ALA A 48 -5.85 18.99 -25.35
CA ALA A 48 -5.38 18.00 -24.39
C ALA A 48 -6.53 17.49 -23.50
N SER A 49 -7.04 16.32 -23.86
CA SER A 49 -8.26 15.77 -23.30
C SER A 49 -7.90 15.00 -22.05
N ASN A 50 -7.92 15.66 -20.89
CA ASN A 50 -7.67 15.09 -19.54
C ASN A 50 -8.60 13.92 -19.13
N THR A 51 -9.37 13.38 -20.08
CA THR A 51 -10.26 12.24 -19.97
C THR A 51 -9.77 11.03 -20.77
N SER A 52 -8.56 11.11 -21.35
CA SER A 52 -7.97 9.97 -22.03
C SER A 52 -7.81 8.80 -21.06
N PRO A 53 -7.98 7.54 -21.51
CA PRO A 53 -7.85 6.37 -20.63
C PRO A 53 -6.50 6.33 -19.89
N GLU A 54 -5.42 6.77 -20.54
CA GLU A 54 -4.08 6.80 -19.95
C GLU A 54 -3.97 7.83 -18.81
N GLU A 55 -4.49 9.04 -18.99
CA GLU A 55 -4.43 10.08 -17.96
C GLU A 55 -5.32 9.73 -16.75
N LEU A 56 -6.48 9.13 -16.99
CA LEU A 56 -7.36 8.66 -15.91
C LEU A 56 -6.72 7.53 -15.11
N ALA A 57 -6.02 6.61 -15.79
CA ALA A 57 -5.26 5.55 -15.13
C ALA A 57 -4.10 6.13 -14.31
N ARG A 58 -3.35 7.10 -14.86
CA ARG A 58 -2.25 7.78 -14.17
C ARG A 58 -2.71 8.57 -12.95
N GLU A 59 -3.88 9.20 -13.03
CA GLU A 59 -4.49 9.92 -11.90
C GLU A 59 -4.86 8.96 -10.76
N LEU A 60 -5.44 7.80 -11.10
CA LEU A 60 -5.72 6.74 -10.13
C LEU A 60 -4.45 6.15 -9.53
N GLU A 61 -3.43 5.86 -10.34
CA GLU A 61 -2.13 5.37 -9.86
C GLU A 61 -1.48 6.37 -8.90
N THR A 62 -1.54 7.67 -9.23
CA THR A 62 -1.01 8.72 -8.35
C THR A 62 -1.75 8.78 -7.01
N PHE A 63 -3.07 8.56 -7.02
CA PHE A 63 -3.85 8.46 -5.80
C PHE A 63 -3.48 7.20 -5.00
N ASP A 64 -3.44 6.05 -5.65
CA ASP A 64 -3.12 4.75 -5.03
C ASP A 64 -1.68 4.77 -4.44
N MET A 65 -0.74 5.44 -5.09
CA MET A 65 0.63 5.68 -4.59
C MET A 65 0.64 6.52 -3.30
N LYS A 66 -0.24 7.52 -3.18
CA LYS A 66 -0.38 8.33 -1.95
C LYS A 66 -0.95 7.49 -0.83
N VAL A 67 -1.97 6.68 -1.12
CA VAL A 67 -2.57 5.75 -0.16
C VAL A 67 -1.52 4.76 0.34
N TYR A 68 -0.76 4.14 -0.56
CA TYR A 68 0.31 3.21 -0.21
C TYR A 68 1.36 3.82 0.73
N LYS A 69 1.81 5.05 0.44
CA LYS A 69 2.76 5.78 1.30
C LYS A 69 2.16 6.05 2.69
N ALA A 70 0.91 6.51 2.75
CA ALA A 70 0.21 6.77 4.01
C ALA A 70 0.02 5.48 4.82
N GLN A 71 -0.39 4.39 4.18
CA GLN A 71 -0.55 3.08 4.81
C GLN A 71 0.77 2.54 5.37
N THR A 72 1.84 2.64 4.60
CA THR A 72 3.17 2.19 5.04
C THR A 72 3.66 2.98 6.25
N GLN A 73 3.40 4.29 6.27
CA GLN A 73 3.73 5.14 7.43
C GLN A 73 2.92 4.75 8.66
N MET A 74 1.61 4.52 8.51
CA MET A 74 0.74 4.06 9.59
C MET A 74 1.23 2.72 10.19
N VAL A 75 1.57 1.74 9.33
CA VAL A 75 2.12 0.44 9.76
C VAL A 75 3.45 0.63 10.49
N ARG A 76 4.34 1.49 9.99
CA ARG A 76 5.63 1.79 10.65
C ARG A 76 5.44 2.35 12.04
N GLU A 77 4.53 3.30 12.21
CA GLU A 77 4.23 3.89 13.52
C GLU A 77 3.62 2.87 14.49
N MET A 78 2.73 2.01 13.98
CA MET A 78 2.14 0.92 14.75
C MET A 78 3.17 -0.08 15.24
N ASN A 79 4.05 -0.55 14.34
CA ASN A 79 5.16 -1.41 14.69
C ASN A 79 6.11 -0.75 15.70
N GLY A 80 6.35 0.56 15.57
CA GLY A 80 7.13 1.33 16.53
C GLY A 80 6.53 1.34 17.94
N LYS A 81 5.20 1.50 18.05
CA LYS A 81 4.48 1.45 19.33
C LYS A 81 4.55 0.05 19.94
N LEU A 82 4.27 -1.01 19.17
CA LEU A 82 4.35 -2.39 19.63
C LEU A 82 5.76 -2.74 20.11
N ARG A 83 6.79 -2.32 19.38
CA ARG A 83 8.19 -2.45 19.80
C ARG A 83 8.47 -1.75 21.12
N SER A 84 7.98 -0.53 21.30
CA SER A 84 8.19 0.24 22.55
C SER A 84 7.53 -0.39 23.77
N LEU A 85 6.45 -1.15 23.55
CA LEU A 85 5.77 -1.93 24.58
C LEU A 85 6.44 -3.29 24.84
N GLY A 86 7.53 -3.61 24.14
CA GLY A 86 8.25 -4.88 24.28
C GLY A 86 7.58 -6.06 23.57
N VAL A 87 6.63 -5.81 22.66
CA VAL A 87 5.97 -6.88 21.92
C VAL A 87 6.99 -7.55 20.96
N PRO A 88 7.16 -8.88 21.04
CA PRO A 88 8.13 -9.59 20.20
C PRO A 88 7.85 -9.43 18.70
N PHE A 89 8.90 -9.57 17.89
CA PHE A 89 8.85 -9.54 16.42
C PHE A 89 8.56 -8.18 15.75
N PHE A 90 8.16 -7.14 16.48
CA PHE A 90 7.94 -5.77 15.94
C PHE A 90 9.17 -4.85 15.98
N GLY A 91 10.32 -5.39 16.40
CA GLY A 91 11.61 -4.70 16.44
C GLY A 91 12.79 -5.56 16.02
N THR A 92 12.54 -6.66 15.29
CA THR A 92 13.58 -7.57 14.83
C THR A 92 14.61 -6.81 14.01
N LYS A 93 15.89 -7.01 14.32
CA LYS A 93 16.99 -6.36 13.58
C LYS A 93 17.03 -6.90 12.16
N SER A 94 17.25 -6.03 11.19
CA SER A 94 17.32 -6.40 9.77
C SER A 94 18.43 -7.40 9.45
N GLU A 95 19.50 -7.45 10.24
CA GLU A 95 20.59 -8.44 10.13
C GLU A 95 20.14 -9.88 10.42
N LEU A 96 19.01 -10.06 11.10
CA LEU A 96 18.43 -11.36 11.45
C LEU A 96 17.34 -11.80 10.45
N VAL A 97 17.07 -10.98 9.42
CA VAL A 97 15.99 -11.22 8.46
C VAL A 97 16.57 -11.40 7.06
N ARG A 98 16.32 -12.55 6.45
CA ARG A 98 16.68 -12.79 5.04
C ARG A 98 15.62 -12.17 4.14
N THR A 99 16.01 -11.18 3.34
CA THR A 99 15.16 -10.61 2.28
C THR A 99 15.27 -11.48 1.04
N SER A 100 14.14 -12.00 0.56
CA SER A 100 14.04 -12.80 -0.66
C SER A 100 14.34 -11.94 -1.89
N GLY A 101 15.61 -11.77 -2.23
CA GLY A 101 16.03 -10.97 -3.40
C GLY A 101 17.46 -10.41 -3.37
N LYS A 102 18.15 -10.46 -2.22
CA LYS A 102 19.59 -10.15 -2.17
C LYS A 102 20.40 -11.42 -2.31
N THR A 103 20.70 -11.79 -3.55
CA THR A 103 21.82 -12.68 -3.86
C THR A 103 23.10 -11.86 -3.69
N GLU A 104 23.70 -11.85 -2.49
CA GLU A 104 25.10 -11.48 -2.37
C GLU A 104 25.96 -12.67 -2.83
N PRO A 105 27.10 -12.43 -3.51
CA PRO A 105 27.95 -13.48 -4.04
C PRO A 105 28.69 -14.21 -2.93
N ASP A 106 28.82 -15.52 -3.12
CA ASP A 106 29.54 -16.48 -2.29
C ASP A 106 30.98 -16.04 -1.98
N GLN A 107 31.39 -16.11 -0.69
CA GLN A 107 32.72 -16.53 -0.27
C GLN A 107 32.68 -17.21 1.11
N ASN A 108 32.79 -18.56 1.11
CA ASN A 108 33.79 -19.39 1.82
C ASN A 108 34.02 -19.10 3.34
N VAL A 109 34.01 -20.06 4.28
CA VAL A 109 34.70 -21.35 4.34
C VAL A 109 34.02 -22.23 5.42
N ALA A 110 33.94 -23.54 5.15
CA ALA A 110 33.58 -24.57 6.11
C ALA A 110 34.40 -24.53 7.42
N ASN A 111 33.73 -24.54 8.58
CA ASN A 111 34.22 -25.22 9.79
C ASN A 111 33.16 -25.24 10.90
N GLY A 112 32.79 -26.46 11.31
CA GLY A 112 32.49 -26.81 12.71
C GLY A 112 31.14 -26.40 13.32
N THR A 113 30.34 -27.44 13.63
CA THR A 113 29.42 -27.50 14.79
C THR A 113 28.35 -26.40 14.92
N GLY A 114 27.17 -26.67 14.33
CA GLY A 114 25.90 -26.58 15.06
C GLY A 114 25.33 -25.21 15.40
N VAL A 115 25.15 -24.29 14.44
CA VAL A 115 24.21 -23.16 14.56
C VAL A 115 23.64 -22.77 13.18
N GLU A 116 22.77 -23.59 12.58
CA GLU A 116 22.10 -23.27 11.29
C GLU A 116 20.63 -22.81 11.45
N LYS A 117 20.31 -22.08 12.52
CA LYS A 117 18.93 -21.65 12.83
C LYS A 117 18.77 -20.17 13.19
N THR A 118 19.70 -19.29 12.80
CA THR A 118 19.77 -17.92 13.32
C THR A 118 19.15 -16.84 12.45
N VAL A 119 18.76 -17.15 11.21
CA VAL A 119 18.20 -16.15 10.27
C VAL A 119 16.78 -16.57 9.92
N ILE A 120 15.83 -15.65 10.14
CA ILE A 120 14.40 -15.83 9.84
C ILE A 120 14.12 -15.23 8.47
N ASP A 121 13.34 -15.91 7.63
CA ASP A 121 12.92 -15.33 6.35
C ASP A 121 11.86 -14.23 6.57
N GLU A 122 11.81 -13.23 5.68
CA GLU A 122 10.86 -12.11 5.83
C GLU A 122 9.40 -12.57 5.90
N SER A 123 9.03 -13.59 5.12
CA SER A 123 7.69 -14.21 5.17
C SER A 123 7.37 -14.77 6.55
N ASP A 124 8.33 -15.47 7.14
CA ASP A 124 8.17 -16.14 8.43
C ASP A 124 8.07 -15.11 9.57
N LEU A 125 8.84 -14.02 9.47
CA LEU A 125 8.72 -12.91 10.41
C LEU A 125 7.32 -12.27 10.35
N VAL A 126 6.77 -12.08 9.15
CA VAL A 126 5.41 -11.56 8.97
C VAL A 126 4.37 -12.51 9.56
N GLU A 127 4.53 -13.83 9.40
CA GLU A 127 3.64 -14.80 10.04
C GLU A 127 3.71 -14.76 11.57
N LEU A 128 4.91 -14.64 12.14
CA LEU A 128 5.11 -14.51 13.59
C LEU A 128 4.48 -13.22 14.13
N GLN A 129 4.64 -12.10 13.42
CA GLN A 129 3.98 -10.84 13.75
C GLN A 129 2.45 -10.96 13.75
N LYS A 130 1.88 -11.61 12.73
CA LYS A 130 0.43 -11.85 12.65
C LYS A 130 -0.08 -12.70 13.82
N LYS A 131 0.59 -13.81 14.13
CA LYS A 131 0.24 -14.68 15.28
C LYS A 131 0.28 -13.91 16.59
N MET A 132 1.29 -13.06 16.78
CA MET A 132 1.40 -12.21 17.97
C MET A 132 0.25 -11.20 18.06
N LEU A 133 -0.15 -10.58 16.95
CA LEU A 133 -1.32 -9.68 16.95
C LEU A 133 -2.60 -10.40 17.34
N THR A 134 -2.84 -11.62 16.82
CA THR A 134 -4.01 -12.43 17.20
C THR A 134 -4.04 -12.69 18.71
N ILE A 135 -2.92 -13.12 19.30
CA ILE A 135 -2.84 -13.37 20.75
C ILE A 135 -3.13 -12.09 21.55
N LEU A 136 -2.59 -10.95 21.11
CA LEU A 136 -2.83 -9.66 21.78
C LEU A 136 -4.28 -9.21 21.66
N GLU A 137 -4.91 -9.45 20.51
CA GLU A 137 -6.32 -9.15 20.28
C GLU A 137 -7.21 -10.01 21.19
N ASP A 138 -6.96 -11.32 21.27
CA ASP A 138 -7.69 -12.23 22.15
C ASP A 138 -7.58 -11.80 23.63
N LEU A 139 -6.36 -11.47 24.09
CA LEU A 139 -6.11 -11.04 25.47
C LEU A 139 -6.80 -9.71 25.82
N CYS A 140 -7.04 -8.83 24.84
CA CYS A 140 -7.69 -7.54 25.05
C CYS A 140 -9.21 -7.56 24.85
N ASN A 141 -9.75 -8.67 24.34
CA ASN A 141 -11.19 -8.85 24.10
C ASN A 141 -11.91 -9.62 25.23
N ASP A 142 -11.16 -10.23 26.16
CA ASP A 142 -11.64 -10.70 27.48
C ASP A 142 -11.74 -9.55 28.50
#